data_AF-A0ABD3NNT3-F1
#
_entry.id   AF-A0ABD3NNT3-F1
#
_cell.length_a   1.000
_cell.length_b   1.000
_cell.length_c   1.000
_cell.angle_alpha   90.00
_cell.angle_beta   90.00
_cell.angle_gamma   90.00
#
_symmetry.space_group_name_H-M   'P 1'
#
loop_
_entity.id
_entity.type
_entity.pdbx_description
1 polymer ?
#
loop_
_entity_poly.entity_id
_entity_poly.type
_entity_poly.pdbx_seq_one_letter_code
_entity_poly.pdbx_strand_id
1 'polypeptide(L)'
;TVILIGLRKSKKFLGGTSCHSLLSFMAARCWIPTKFRVINKLRGTPKEFGICWGSREEVRAEQDKVLSALKNVKLDANIKPLMSQIREIKSLLSGQAHKLRQNDEFVAVIICTNGVPTDENDFVESLMSLDQLPVRIISRLVTNNDDVVNFFASLDIKIECDVLGDYWGEGMEVYLRNSWLTYGIGIH
;
A
#
# COMPACT_ATOMS: atom_id res chain seq x y z
N THR A 1 -8.30 6.20 2.27
CA THR A 1 -7.07 5.38 2.10
C THR A 1 -6.52 5.49 0.69
N VAL A 2 -5.21 5.68 0.52
CA VAL A 2 -4.52 5.66 -0.78
C VAL A 2 -3.57 4.47 -0.82
N ILE A 3 -3.72 3.59 -1.81
CA ILE A 3 -2.90 2.39 -1.97
C ILE A 3 -2.01 2.55 -3.18
N LEU A 4 -0.72 2.53 -2.95
CA LEU A 4 0.35 2.59 -3.94
C LEU A 4 0.82 1.18 -4.25
N ILE A 5 0.67 0.75 -5.50
CA ILE A 5 1.09 -0.60 -5.94
C ILE A 5 2.31 -0.46 -6.86
N GLY A 6 3.49 -0.75 -6.30
CA GLY A 6 4.76 -0.88 -7.01
C GLY A 6 5.14 -2.35 -7.14
N LEU A 7 4.73 -3.00 -8.23
CA LEU A 7 5.10 -4.40 -8.47
C LEU A 7 6.32 -4.45 -9.41
N ARG A 8 7.30 -5.30 -9.10
CA ARG A 8 8.32 -5.83 -10.01
C ARG A 8 7.96 -7.30 -10.32
N LYS A 9 8.28 -7.84 -11.51
CA LYS A 9 7.99 -9.25 -11.82
C LYS A 9 8.69 -10.17 -10.80
N SER A 10 7.92 -10.82 -9.92
CA SER A 10 8.36 -12.01 -9.19
C SER A 10 7.66 -13.24 -9.75
N LYS A 11 8.43 -14.29 -10.05
CA LYS A 11 7.94 -15.53 -10.68
C LYS A 11 7.24 -16.49 -9.71
N LYS A 12 7.08 -16.15 -8.43
CA LYS A 12 6.43 -17.03 -7.45
C LYS A 12 5.63 -16.22 -6.44
N PHE A 13 4.35 -16.00 -6.73
CA PHE A 13 3.37 -15.69 -5.69
C PHE A 13 2.80 -17.03 -5.22
N LEU A 14 3.34 -17.56 -4.13
CA LEU A 14 2.88 -18.80 -3.52
C LEU A 14 1.61 -18.50 -2.71
N GLY A 15 0.46 -18.95 -3.20
CA GLY A 15 -0.62 -19.51 -2.35
C GLY A 15 -1.54 -18.58 -1.54
N GLY A 16 -1.51 -17.26 -1.70
CA GLY A 16 -2.44 -16.34 -1.01
C GLY A 16 -3.10 -15.35 -1.97
N THR A 17 -4.32 -14.89 -1.66
CA THR A 17 -4.94 -13.74 -2.33
C THR A 17 -3.94 -12.59 -2.41
N SER A 18 -3.70 -12.04 -3.60
CA SER A 18 -2.76 -10.94 -3.81
C SER A 18 -3.04 -9.76 -2.88
N CYS A 19 -2.02 -8.99 -2.44
CA CYS A 19 -2.18 -7.82 -1.53
C CYS A 19 -3.38 -6.96 -1.94
N HIS A 20 -3.51 -6.70 -3.23
CA HIS A 20 -4.56 -5.84 -3.77
C HIS A 20 -5.97 -6.45 -3.70
N SER A 21 -6.09 -7.78 -3.76
CA SER A 21 -7.38 -8.45 -3.62
C SER A 21 -7.88 -8.38 -2.18
N LEU A 22 -6.98 -8.55 -1.22
CA LEU A 22 -7.33 -8.40 0.20
C LEU A 22 -7.72 -6.96 0.51
N LEU A 23 -6.91 -5.99 0.09
CA LEU A 23 -7.19 -4.57 0.34
C LEU A 23 -8.49 -4.11 -0.33
N SER A 24 -8.80 -4.58 -1.55
CA SER A 24 -10.06 -4.23 -2.22
C SER A 24 -11.26 -4.83 -1.51
N PHE A 25 -11.13 -6.07 -1.03
CA PHE A 25 -12.16 -6.75 -0.26
C PHE A 25 -12.43 -6.06 1.07
N MET A 26 -11.37 -5.70 1.81
CA MET A 26 -11.50 -4.97 3.07
C MET A 26 -12.12 -3.59 2.88
N ALA A 27 -11.68 -2.83 1.88
CA ALA A 27 -12.27 -1.53 1.56
C ALA A 27 -13.77 -1.64 1.28
N ALA A 28 -14.17 -2.58 0.42
CA ALA A 28 -15.57 -2.83 0.07
C ALA A 28 -16.40 -3.29 1.28
N ARG A 29 -15.87 -4.21 2.09
CA ARG A 29 -16.58 -4.80 3.24
C ARG A 29 -16.80 -3.80 4.37
N CYS A 30 -15.83 -2.92 4.60
CA CYS A 30 -15.84 -1.91 5.67
C CYS A 30 -16.36 -0.54 5.20
N TRP A 31 -16.73 -0.39 3.93
CA TRP A 31 -17.16 0.88 3.35
C TRP A 31 -16.13 2.01 3.51
N ILE A 32 -14.87 1.70 3.20
CA ILE A 32 -13.76 2.66 3.35
C ILE A 32 -13.41 3.22 1.96
N PRO A 33 -13.67 4.52 1.69
CA PRO A 33 -13.27 5.15 0.44
C PRO A 33 -11.78 5.00 0.19
N THR A 34 -11.46 4.26 -0.87
CA THR A 34 -10.10 3.81 -1.13
C THR A 34 -9.73 4.08 -2.57
N LYS A 35 -8.55 4.66 -2.79
CA LYS A 35 -8.00 4.92 -4.11
C LYS A 35 -6.77 4.05 -4.34
N PHE A 36 -6.82 3.20 -5.35
CA PHE A 36 -5.70 2.38 -5.81
C PHE A 36 -4.96 3.13 -6.91
N ARG A 37 -3.63 3.23 -6.78
CA ARG A 37 -2.76 3.84 -7.79
C ARG A 37 -1.66 2.87 -8.21
N VAL A 38 -1.60 2.60 -9.51
CA VAL A 38 -0.58 1.72 -10.11
C VAL A 38 0.58 2.56 -10.61
N ILE A 39 1.78 2.27 -10.09
CA ILE A 39 2.95 3.13 -10.26
C ILE A 39 3.77 2.75 -11.51
N ASN A 40 3.98 1.45 -11.77
CA ASN A 40 4.88 0.97 -12.82
C ASN A 40 4.16 0.47 -14.09
N LYS A 41 3.14 1.17 -14.57
CA LYS A 41 2.30 0.69 -15.71
C LYS A 41 2.86 1.06 -17.09
N LEU A 42 2.61 0.20 -18.08
CA LEU A 42 2.73 0.57 -19.50
C LEU A 42 1.67 1.61 -19.92
N ARG A 43 1.99 2.43 -20.94
CA ARG A 43 1.08 3.45 -21.50
C ARG A 43 -0.29 2.84 -21.89
N GLY A 44 -1.38 3.54 -21.57
CA GLY A 44 -2.74 3.21 -22.02
C GLY A 44 -3.69 2.57 -20.99
N THR A 45 -3.20 2.10 -19.83
CA THR A 45 -4.06 1.63 -18.74
C THR A 45 -4.43 2.76 -17.77
N PRO A 46 -5.60 2.78 -17.11
CA PRO A 46 -5.89 3.81 -16.09
C PRO A 46 -4.88 3.76 -14.94
N LYS A 47 -4.48 4.93 -14.40
CA LYS A 47 -3.48 5.04 -13.31
C LYS A 47 -4.12 4.79 -11.95
N GLU A 48 -5.40 5.12 -11.84
CA GLU A 48 -6.13 5.21 -10.59
C GLU A 48 -7.48 4.51 -10.69
N PHE A 49 -7.88 3.90 -9.58
CA PHE A 49 -9.17 3.25 -9.41
C PHE A 49 -9.71 3.58 -8.02
N GLY A 50 -11.02 3.80 -7.91
CA GLY A 50 -11.69 4.04 -6.64
C GLY A 50 -12.57 2.86 -6.24
N ILE A 51 -12.68 2.61 -4.94
CA ILE A 51 -13.70 1.75 -4.32
C ILE A 51 -14.37 2.55 -3.20
N CYS A 52 -15.68 2.37 -3.04
CA CYS A 52 -16.53 3.06 -2.06
C CYS A 52 -16.60 4.58 -2.26
N TRP A 53 -16.56 5.04 -3.51
CA TRP A 53 -16.78 6.46 -3.83
C TRP A 53 -18.20 6.73 -4.35
N GLY A 54 -18.85 5.71 -4.92
CA GLY A 54 -20.24 5.75 -5.35
C GLY A 54 -21.23 5.16 -4.34
N SER A 55 -22.28 4.51 -4.85
CA SER A 55 -23.33 3.87 -4.05
C SER A 55 -22.99 2.43 -3.66
N ARG A 56 -23.75 1.84 -2.71
CA ARG A 56 -23.50 0.46 -2.24
C ARG A 56 -23.64 -0.57 -3.34
N GLU A 57 -24.52 -0.31 -4.29
CA GLU A 57 -24.80 -1.16 -5.45
C GLU A 57 -23.62 -1.16 -6.43
N GLU A 58 -22.86 -0.06 -6.49
CA GLU A 58 -21.73 0.12 -7.41
C GLU A 58 -20.44 -0.52 -6.91
N VAL A 59 -20.30 -0.75 -5.60
CA VAL A 59 -19.03 -1.22 -5.00
C VAL A 59 -18.55 -2.55 -5.56
N ARG A 60 -19.44 -3.48 -5.90
CA ARG A 60 -19.03 -4.72 -6.57
C ARG A 60 -18.41 -4.45 -7.94
N ALA A 61 -19.03 -3.56 -8.72
CA ALA A 61 -18.51 -3.19 -10.03
C ALA A 61 -17.20 -2.38 -9.92
N GLU A 62 -17.06 -1.51 -8.92
CA GLU A 62 -15.81 -0.81 -8.60
C GLU A 62 -14.70 -1.80 -8.23
N GLN A 63 -15.00 -2.78 -7.38
CA GLN A 63 -14.07 -3.83 -6.98
C GLN A 63 -13.64 -4.67 -8.17
N ASP A 64 -14.57 -5.11 -9.03
CA ASP A 64 -14.26 -5.88 -10.24
C ASP A 64 -13.38 -5.09 -11.22
N LYS A 65 -13.62 -3.78 -11.37
CA LYS A 65 -12.76 -2.88 -12.16
C LYS A 65 -11.34 -2.85 -11.61
N VAL A 66 -11.18 -2.74 -10.29
CA VAL A 66 -9.85 -2.72 -9.65
C VAL A 66 -9.15 -4.07 -9.83
N LEU A 67 -9.83 -5.18 -9.54
CA LEU A 67 -9.26 -6.53 -9.65
C LEU A 67 -8.89 -6.86 -11.10
N SER A 68 -9.75 -6.55 -12.06
CA SER A 68 -9.48 -6.78 -13.48
C SER A 68 -8.34 -5.91 -14.01
N ALA A 69 -8.27 -4.65 -13.59
CA ALA A 69 -7.16 -3.77 -13.94
C ALA A 69 -5.85 -4.33 -13.40
N LEU A 70 -5.78 -4.62 -12.10
CA LEU A 70 -4.56 -5.07 -11.41
C LEU A 70 -4.06 -6.44 -11.87
N LYS A 71 -4.96 -7.37 -12.23
CA LYS A 71 -4.59 -8.64 -12.86
C LYS A 71 -3.90 -8.46 -14.22
N ASN A 72 -4.30 -7.45 -14.97
CA ASN A 72 -3.83 -7.20 -16.34
C ASN A 72 -2.71 -6.16 -16.42
N VAL A 73 -2.25 -5.59 -15.29
CA VAL A 73 -1.15 -4.63 -15.28
C VAL A 73 0.12 -5.31 -15.79
N LYS A 74 0.58 -4.84 -16.95
CA LYS A 74 1.93 -5.12 -17.43
C LYS A 74 2.87 -4.05 -16.87
N LEU A 75 3.86 -4.53 -16.12
CA LEU A 75 4.79 -3.67 -15.40
C LEU A 75 6.01 -3.36 -16.27
N ASP A 76 6.38 -2.10 -16.36
CA ASP A 76 7.65 -1.69 -16.93
C ASP A 76 8.71 -1.67 -15.83
N ALA A 77 9.67 -2.59 -15.91
CA ALA A 77 10.75 -2.70 -14.93
C ALA A 77 11.76 -1.54 -15.00
N ASN A 78 11.73 -0.75 -16.07
CA ASN A 78 12.65 0.36 -16.30
C ASN A 78 12.11 1.70 -15.78
N ILE A 79 10.82 1.79 -15.44
CA ILE A 79 10.19 3.00 -14.90
C ILE A 79 10.15 2.88 -13.38
N LYS A 80 10.67 3.90 -12.69
CA LYS A 80 10.77 3.91 -11.22
C LYS A 80 10.16 5.20 -10.62
N PRO A 81 8.84 5.40 -10.71
CA PRO A 81 8.22 6.64 -10.29
C PRO A 81 7.81 6.65 -8.81
N LEU A 82 8.23 5.70 -7.97
CA LEU A 82 7.74 5.60 -6.59
C LEU A 82 7.92 6.91 -5.80
N MET A 83 9.09 7.55 -5.92
CA MET A 83 9.35 8.87 -5.34
C MET A 83 8.42 9.96 -5.91
N SER A 84 8.27 10.05 -7.24
CA SER A 84 7.38 11.05 -7.85
C SER A 84 5.93 10.84 -7.44
N GLN A 85 5.51 9.59 -7.23
CA GLN A 85 4.17 9.26 -6.74
C GLN A 85 3.95 9.68 -5.29
N ILE A 86 4.95 9.50 -4.42
CA ILE A 86 4.89 9.99 -3.03
C ILE A 86 4.79 11.52 -3.02
N ARG A 87 5.60 12.21 -3.82
CA ARG A 87 5.54 13.68 -3.94
C ARG A 87 4.19 14.18 -4.48
N GLU A 88 3.61 13.48 -5.48
CA GLU A 88 2.25 13.76 -5.96
C GLU A 88 1.20 13.57 -4.86
N ILE A 89 1.28 12.49 -4.07
CA ILE A 89 0.35 12.24 -2.95
C ILE A 89 0.49 13.31 -1.89
N LYS A 90 1.72 13.66 -1.51
CA LYS A 90 1.98 14.74 -0.56
C LYS A 90 1.32 16.03 -1.03
N SER A 91 1.53 16.43 -2.29
CA SER A 91 0.92 17.65 -2.84
C SER A 91 -0.61 17.64 -2.72
N LEU A 92 -1.25 16.50 -3.03
CA LEU A 92 -2.69 16.33 -2.90
C LEU A 92 -3.17 16.42 -1.44
N LEU A 93 -2.44 15.82 -0.51
CA LEU A 93 -2.82 15.75 0.90
C LEU A 93 -2.50 17.04 1.67
N SER A 94 -1.47 17.78 1.28
CA SER A 94 -1.12 19.06 1.90
C SER A 94 -2.29 20.05 1.90
N GLY A 95 -3.07 20.10 0.81
CA GLY A 95 -4.25 20.95 0.70
C GLY A 95 -5.41 20.55 1.63
N GLN A 96 -5.40 19.32 2.17
CA GLN A 96 -6.43 18.77 3.04
C GLN A 96 -5.96 18.59 4.49
N ALA A 97 -4.66 18.73 4.75
CA ALA A 97 -4.03 18.41 6.02
C ALA A 97 -4.64 19.15 7.21
N HIS A 98 -4.96 20.44 7.04
CA HIS A 98 -5.60 21.22 8.09
C HIS A 98 -6.98 20.67 8.47
N LYS A 99 -7.82 20.37 7.47
CA LYS A 99 -9.16 19.81 7.68
C LYS A 99 -9.10 18.44 8.36
N LEU A 100 -8.20 17.59 7.90
CA LEU A 100 -7.99 16.25 8.48
C LEU A 100 -7.62 16.36 9.96
N ARG A 101 -6.66 17.22 10.32
CA ARG A 101 -6.27 17.44 11.74
C ARG A 101 -7.42 18.00 12.59
N GLN A 102 -8.20 18.95 12.06
CA GLN A 102 -9.35 19.50 12.80
C GLN A 102 -10.41 18.46 13.11
N ASN A 103 -10.55 17.45 12.24
CA ASN A 103 -11.52 16.38 12.40
C ASN A 103 -10.96 15.15 13.15
N ASP A 104 -9.70 15.19 13.60
CA ASP A 104 -8.98 14.01 14.13
C ASP A 104 -8.98 12.83 13.13
N GLU A 105 -8.92 13.14 11.83
CA GLU A 105 -8.90 12.19 10.73
C GLU A 105 -7.48 12.06 10.15
N PHE A 106 -7.19 10.89 9.58
CA PHE A 106 -5.94 10.64 8.87
C PHE A 106 -6.16 9.88 7.57
N VAL A 107 -5.16 9.93 6.68
CA VAL A 107 -5.15 9.13 5.45
C VAL A 107 -4.13 8.00 5.59
N ALA A 108 -4.61 6.76 5.59
CA ALA A 108 -3.73 5.60 5.45
C ALA A 108 -3.15 5.55 4.02
N VAL A 109 -1.82 5.56 3.91
CA VAL A 109 -1.03 5.42 2.68
C VAL A 109 -0.35 4.06 2.72
N ILE A 110 -0.85 3.11 1.91
CA ILE A 110 -0.35 1.73 1.90
C ILE A 110 0.52 1.54 0.67
N ILE A 111 1.80 1.22 0.87
CA ILE A 111 2.79 0.96 -0.18
C ILE A 111 2.97 -0.55 -0.30
N CYS A 112 2.39 -1.19 -1.33
CA CYS A 112 2.70 -2.58 -1.66
C CYS A 112 3.89 -2.63 -2.61
N THR A 113 5.00 -3.23 -2.16
CA THR A 113 6.25 -3.34 -2.91
C THR A 113 6.93 -4.69 -2.75
N ASN A 114 7.74 -5.08 -3.73
CA ASN A 114 8.58 -6.27 -3.66
C ASN A 114 10.06 -6.00 -3.97
N GLY A 115 10.45 -4.72 -3.93
CA GLY A 115 11.81 -4.29 -4.20
C GLY A 115 12.15 -3.00 -3.46
N VAL A 116 13.45 -2.74 -3.35
CA VAL A 116 14.00 -1.50 -2.82
C VAL A 116 13.89 -0.40 -3.89
N PRO A 117 13.52 0.84 -3.53
CA PRO A 117 13.65 1.98 -4.43
C PRO A 117 15.10 2.16 -4.88
N THR A 118 15.33 2.63 -6.11
CA THR A 118 16.71 2.81 -6.60
C THR A 118 17.38 4.03 -5.99
N ASP A 119 16.62 5.08 -5.73
CA ASP A 119 17.08 6.28 -5.05
C ASP A 119 16.59 6.22 -3.61
N GLU A 120 17.27 5.42 -2.79
CA GLU A 120 16.87 5.13 -1.40
C GLU A 120 16.75 6.39 -0.55
N ASN A 121 17.75 7.29 -0.63
CA ASN A 121 17.77 8.53 0.14
C ASN A 121 16.59 9.45 -0.23
N ASP A 122 16.39 9.69 -1.54
CA ASP A 122 15.28 10.52 -2.03
C ASP A 122 13.91 9.94 -1.65
N PHE A 123 13.79 8.61 -1.63
CA PHE A 123 12.59 7.92 -1.20
C PHE A 123 12.34 8.14 0.30
N VAL A 124 13.36 7.93 1.14
CA VAL A 124 13.28 8.15 2.60
C VAL A 124 12.92 9.60 2.91
N GLU A 125 13.59 10.56 2.27
CA GLU A 125 13.27 11.99 2.42
C GLU A 125 11.83 12.30 2.01
N SER A 126 11.35 11.69 0.91
CA SER A 126 9.98 11.89 0.45
C SER A 126 8.97 11.32 1.47
N LEU A 127 9.25 10.17 2.07
CA LEU A 127 8.42 9.59 3.13
C LEU A 127 8.44 10.42 4.41
N MET A 128 9.61 10.86 4.90
CA MET A 128 9.74 11.78 6.03
C MET A 128 8.92 13.05 5.82
N SER A 129 8.93 13.56 4.59
CA SER A 129 8.18 14.75 4.25
C SER A 129 6.67 14.51 4.14
N LEU A 130 6.24 13.28 3.87
CA LEU A 130 4.84 12.86 3.85
C LEU A 130 4.32 12.62 5.28
N ASP A 131 5.17 12.07 6.15
CA ASP A 131 4.92 11.81 7.59
C ASP A 131 4.57 13.08 8.39
N GLN A 132 4.97 14.26 7.88
CA GLN A 132 4.57 15.56 8.44
C GLN A 132 3.07 15.89 8.26
N LEU A 133 2.33 15.12 7.46
CA LEU A 133 0.89 15.28 7.23
C LEU A 133 0.10 14.31 8.12
N PRO A 134 -1.22 14.50 8.31
CA PRO A 134 -2.06 13.53 9.03
C PRO A 134 -2.26 12.26 8.20
N VAL A 135 -1.21 11.44 8.13
CA VAL A 135 -1.17 10.19 7.38
C VAL A 135 -0.67 9.07 8.28
N ARG A 136 -1.02 7.82 7.92
CA ARG A 136 -0.34 6.63 8.45
C ARG A 136 0.27 5.87 7.28
N ILE A 137 1.57 5.64 7.33
CA ILE A 137 2.31 5.01 6.24
C ILE A 137 2.47 3.53 6.57
N ILE A 138 2.01 2.65 5.68
CA ILE A 138 2.09 1.20 5.84
C ILE A 138 2.83 0.61 4.64
N SER A 139 3.99 0.03 4.86
CA SER A 139 4.78 -0.66 3.84
C SER A 139 4.47 -2.15 3.87
N ARG A 140 3.68 -2.62 2.91
CA ARG A 140 3.34 -4.04 2.78
C ARG A 140 4.29 -4.72 1.81
N LEU A 141 5.12 -5.61 2.34
CA LEU A 141 6.14 -6.32 1.59
C LEU A 141 5.52 -7.53 0.91
N VAL A 142 5.74 -7.60 -0.39
CA VAL A 142 5.20 -8.63 -1.28
C VAL A 142 6.35 -9.50 -1.80
N THR A 143 7.31 -9.78 -0.91
CA THR A 143 8.57 -10.43 -1.22
C THR A 143 9.13 -11.10 0.02
N ASN A 144 9.89 -12.17 -0.21
CA ASN A 144 10.69 -12.85 0.82
C ASN A 144 12.18 -12.52 0.62
N ASN A 145 12.48 -11.37 0.01
CA ASN A 145 13.85 -10.92 -0.19
C ASN A 145 14.28 -10.15 1.07
N ASP A 146 15.23 -10.72 1.80
CA ASP A 146 15.75 -10.17 3.04
C ASP A 146 16.31 -8.75 2.88
N ASP A 147 16.91 -8.40 1.74
CA ASP A 147 17.40 -7.04 1.49
C ASP A 147 16.24 -6.01 1.50
N VAL A 148 15.10 -6.40 0.93
CA VAL A 148 13.90 -5.55 0.91
C VAL A 148 13.31 -5.45 2.31
N VAL A 149 13.22 -6.57 3.03
CA VAL A 149 12.73 -6.61 4.41
C VAL A 149 13.59 -5.74 5.33
N ASN A 150 14.91 -5.92 5.28
CA ASN A 150 15.86 -5.15 6.08
C ASN A 150 15.83 -3.66 5.75
N PHE A 151 15.73 -3.31 4.46
CA PHE A 151 15.57 -1.91 4.05
C PHE A 151 14.34 -1.27 4.69
N PHE A 152 13.16 -1.89 4.52
CA PHE A 152 11.91 -1.33 5.04
C PHE A 152 11.86 -1.36 6.58
N ALA A 153 12.35 -2.42 7.23
CA ALA A 153 12.46 -2.48 8.69
C ALA A 153 13.34 -1.35 9.26
N SER A 154 14.39 -0.94 8.53
CA SER A 154 15.22 0.20 8.95
C SER A 154 14.51 1.57 8.86
N LEU A 155 13.38 1.66 8.14
CA LEU A 155 12.61 2.90 8.01
C LEU A 155 11.82 3.22 9.27
N ASP A 156 11.33 2.21 9.99
CA ASP A 156 10.56 2.38 11.24
C ASP A 156 11.37 3.11 12.33
N ILE A 157 12.71 3.06 12.24
CA ILE A 157 13.61 3.83 13.13
C ILE A 157 13.60 5.34 12.80
N LYS A 158 13.27 5.69 11.55
CA LYS A 158 13.44 7.05 10.99
C LYS A 158 12.12 7.81 10.82
N ILE A 159 11.03 7.09 10.60
CA ILE A 159 9.69 7.62 10.33
C ILE A 159 8.65 6.75 11.02
N GLU A 160 7.49 7.31 11.36
CA GLU A 160 6.37 6.53 11.89
C GLU A 160 5.73 5.72 10.75
N CYS A 161 6.24 4.52 10.48
CA CYS A 161 5.71 3.65 9.44
C CYS A 161 5.62 2.18 9.86
N ASP A 162 4.45 1.59 9.63
CA ASP A 162 4.26 0.16 9.87
C ASP A 162 4.82 -0.64 8.69
N VAL A 163 5.60 -1.69 8.96
CA VAL A 163 6.10 -2.62 7.94
C VAL A 163 5.39 -3.95 8.14
N LEU A 164 4.68 -4.42 7.11
CA LEU A 164 3.94 -5.68 7.13
C LEU A 164 4.56 -6.66 6.14
N GLY A 165 5.06 -7.78 6.65
CA GLY A 165 5.60 -8.89 5.88
C GLY A 165 4.52 -9.86 5.36
N ASP A 166 4.91 -11.13 5.23
CA ASP A 166 3.98 -12.18 4.86
C ASP A 166 3.13 -12.63 6.06
N TYR A 167 1.90 -13.08 5.79
CA TYR A 167 0.94 -13.50 6.81
C TYR A 167 1.48 -14.56 7.78
N TRP A 168 2.29 -15.50 7.29
CA TRP A 168 2.77 -16.61 8.11
C TRP A 168 3.91 -16.19 9.04
N GLY A 169 4.87 -15.41 8.52
CA GLY A 169 5.93 -14.80 9.31
C GLY A 169 5.36 -13.94 10.44
N GLU A 170 4.48 -12.99 10.09
CA GLU A 170 3.80 -12.11 11.05
C GLU A 170 3.00 -12.91 12.09
N GLY A 171 2.24 -13.91 11.65
CA GLY A 171 1.47 -14.75 12.55
C GLY A 171 2.33 -15.53 13.53
N MET A 172 3.51 -16.00 13.10
CA MET A 172 4.47 -16.66 13.98
C MET A 172 5.04 -15.67 15.01
N GLU A 173 5.42 -14.47 14.60
CA GLU A 173 5.92 -13.44 15.52
C GLU A 173 4.87 -13.04 16.55
N VAL A 174 3.61 -12.86 16.13
CA VAL A 174 2.50 -12.60 17.04
C VAL A 174 2.29 -13.76 18.00
N TYR A 175 2.32 -15.01 17.54
CA TYR A 175 2.18 -16.18 18.43
C TYR A 175 3.31 -16.25 19.46
N LEU A 176 4.56 -15.96 19.06
CA LEU A 176 5.72 -15.98 19.95
C LEU A 176 5.69 -14.88 21.01
N ARG A 177 5.06 -13.74 20.74
CA ARG A 177 4.99 -12.58 21.66
C ARG A 177 3.66 -12.48 22.42
N ASN A 178 2.56 -12.91 21.79
CA ASN A 178 1.19 -12.76 22.24
C ASN A 178 0.39 -14.03 21.89
N SER A 179 0.75 -15.17 22.48
CA SER A 179 0.13 -16.47 22.20
C SER A 179 -1.37 -16.55 22.48
N TRP A 180 -1.92 -15.58 23.23
CA TRP A 180 -3.35 -15.44 23.48
C TRP A 180 -4.13 -14.83 22.29
N LEU A 181 -3.43 -14.16 21.36
CA LEU A 181 -4.04 -13.54 20.18
C LEU A 181 -3.94 -14.47 18.98
N THR A 182 -5.08 -14.88 18.45
CA THR A 182 -5.14 -15.58 17.16
C THR A 182 -4.93 -14.58 16.02
N TYR A 183 -3.73 -14.57 15.42
CA TYR A 183 -3.46 -13.77 14.24
C TYR A 183 -4.26 -14.30 13.04
N GLY A 184 -5.17 -13.48 12.53
CA GLY A 184 -6.06 -13.84 11.43
C GLY A 184 -6.01 -12.81 10.31
N ILE A 185 -6.44 -13.22 9.11
CA ILE A 185 -6.37 -12.36 7.91
C ILE A 185 -7.14 -11.04 8.04
N GLY A 186 -8.11 -10.95 8.97
CA GLY A 186 -8.87 -9.71 9.22
C GLY A 186 -8.09 -8.66 10.01
N ILE A 187 -7.02 -9.06 10.71
CA ILE A 187 -6.15 -8.17 11.49
C ILE A 187 -4.71 -8.12 10.93
N HIS A 188 -4.48 -8.76 9.78
CA HIS A 188 -3.25 -8.67 8.97
C HIS A 188 -3.43 -7.65 7.84
#